data_AF-A0A1H4QRA5-F1
#
_entry.id   AF-A0A1H4QRA5-F1
#
_cell.length_a   1.000
_cell.length_b   1.000
_cell.length_c   1.000
_cell.angle_alpha   90.00
_cell.angle_beta   90.00
_cell.angle_gamma   90.00
#
_symmetry.space_group_name_H-M   'P 1'
#
loop_
_entity.id
_entity.type
_entity.pdbx_description
1 polymer ?
#
loop_
_entity_poly.entity_id
_entity_poly.type
_entity_poly.pdbx_seq_one_letter_code
_entity_poly.pdbx_strand_id
1 'polypeptide(L)'
;MHRQDNPPQGAPHSPARIRATWGGTGSVEDASRAFGVSRAKGYDLVRRGEFPCRVLRIGRSTRVVTASLLRVLDSGEPEYSGTHNTHQAPA
;
A
#
# COMPACT_ATOMS: atom_id res chain seq x y z
N MET A 1 36.30 -2.73 -22.89
CA MET A 1 36.08 -2.85 -21.44
C MET A 1 34.59 -2.65 -21.19
N HIS A 2 33.87 -3.73 -20.92
CA HIS A 2 32.41 -3.74 -20.77
C HIS A 2 32.03 -2.88 -19.55
N ARG A 3 31.37 -1.74 -19.75
CA ARG A 3 30.65 -1.05 -18.68
C ARG A 3 29.44 -1.92 -18.35
N GLN A 4 29.46 -2.57 -17.20
CA GLN A 4 28.24 -3.17 -16.66
C GLN A 4 27.32 -2.02 -16.23
N ASP A 5 26.30 -1.80 -17.04
CA ASP A 5 25.10 -1.07 -16.68
C ASP A 5 24.46 -1.83 -15.50
N ASN A 6 24.70 -1.34 -14.28
CA ASN A 6 24.01 -1.85 -13.10
C ASN A 6 22.57 -1.33 -13.19
N PRO A 7 21.55 -2.20 -13.35
CA PRO A 7 20.17 -1.72 -13.36
C PRO A 7 19.90 -0.98 -12.04
N PRO A 8 19.05 0.06 -12.03
CA PRO A 8 18.73 0.77 -10.80
C PRO A 8 18.19 -0.24 -9.80
N GLN A 9 18.97 -0.52 -8.76
CA GLN A 9 18.59 -1.31 -7.59
C GLN A 9 17.56 -0.48 -6.83
N GLY A 10 16.36 -0.34 -7.41
CA GLY A 10 15.23 0.29 -6.75
C GLY A 10 15.00 -0.45 -5.45
N ALA A 11 14.80 0.30 -4.37
CA ALA A 11 14.50 -0.23 -3.05
C ALA A 11 13.54 -1.44 -3.16
N PRO A 12 13.66 -2.47 -2.30
CA PRO A 12 12.89 -3.71 -2.40
C PRO A 12 11.36 -3.53 -2.53
N HIS A 13 10.85 -2.32 -2.23
CA HIS A 13 9.45 -1.92 -2.29
C HIS A 13 9.14 -0.93 -3.45
N SER A 14 9.95 -0.90 -4.50
CA SER A 14 9.69 -0.07 -5.69
C SER A 14 8.42 -0.55 -6.43
N PRO A 15 7.60 0.36 -6.99
CA PRO A 15 6.33 0.01 -7.62
C PRO A 15 6.48 -0.98 -8.78
N ALA A 16 7.56 -0.87 -9.58
CA ALA A 16 7.85 -1.82 -10.66
C ALA A 16 8.10 -3.25 -10.13
N ARG A 17 8.83 -3.40 -9.02
CA ARG A 17 9.12 -4.70 -8.41
C ARG A 17 7.88 -5.31 -7.76
N ILE A 18 7.07 -4.49 -7.11
CA ILE A 18 5.78 -4.89 -6.53
C ILE A 18 4.88 -5.47 -7.63
N ARG A 19 4.78 -4.79 -8.80
CA ARG A 19 4.03 -5.28 -9.97
C ARG A 19 4.54 -6.64 -10.47
N ALA A 20 5.85 -6.84 -10.49
CA ALA A 20 6.46 -8.06 -10.99
C ALA A 20 6.38 -9.25 -10.01
N THR A 21 6.30 -8.98 -8.70
CA THR A 21 6.45 -10.04 -7.67
C THR A 21 5.13 -10.44 -7.01
N TRP A 22 4.16 -9.52 -6.91
CA TRP A 22 2.95 -9.77 -6.14
C TRP A 22 1.80 -10.26 -7.03
N GLY A 23 1.24 -11.42 -6.70
CA GLY A 23 0.09 -12.04 -7.40
C GLY A 23 -1.27 -11.37 -7.12
N GLY A 24 -1.30 -10.04 -6.99
CA GLY A 24 -2.53 -9.25 -6.82
C GLY A 24 -2.83 -8.73 -5.41
N THR A 25 -2.27 -9.37 -4.37
CA THR A 25 -2.32 -8.83 -2.99
C THR A 25 -0.95 -8.92 -2.30
N GLY A 26 -0.70 -7.99 -1.38
CA GLY A 26 0.50 -7.94 -0.54
C GLY A 26 0.20 -8.01 0.94
N SER A 27 1.24 -8.08 1.77
CA SER A 27 1.09 -7.93 3.21
C SER A 27 0.98 -6.45 3.60
N VAL A 28 0.34 -6.16 4.74
CA VAL A 28 0.33 -4.80 5.32
C VAL A 28 1.75 -4.33 5.62
N GLU A 29 2.62 -5.23 6.07
CA GLU A 29 4.01 -4.89 6.37
C GLU A 29 4.76 -4.40 5.12
N ASP A 30 4.67 -5.13 4.01
CA ASP A 30 5.37 -4.73 2.79
C ASP A 30 4.81 -3.43 2.19
N ALA A 31 3.49 -3.25 2.25
CA ALA A 31 2.86 -1.99 1.84
C ALA A 31 3.30 -0.82 2.75
N SER A 32 3.43 -1.05 4.05
CA SER A 32 3.91 -0.04 5.00
C SER A 32 5.34 0.39 4.70
N ARG A 33 6.22 -0.58 4.38
CA ARG A 33 7.59 -0.29 3.97
C ARG A 33 7.65 0.47 2.65
N ALA A 34 6.75 0.18 1.70
CA ALA A 34 6.63 0.96 0.47
C ALA A 34 6.26 2.43 0.72
N PHE A 35 5.46 2.70 1.77
CA PHE A 35 5.12 4.06 2.22
C PHE A 35 6.15 4.70 3.15
N GLY A 36 7.21 3.99 3.53
CA GLY A 36 8.19 4.50 4.50
C GLY A 36 7.69 4.56 5.95
N VAL A 37 6.61 3.84 6.29
CA VAL A 37 6.08 3.77 7.66
C VAL A 37 6.41 2.44 8.33
N SER A 38 6.51 2.45 9.67
CA SER A 38 6.81 1.24 10.43
C SER A 38 5.66 0.22 10.32
N ARG A 39 5.99 -1.08 10.45
CA ARG A 39 4.99 -2.16 10.50
C ARG A 39 3.90 -1.88 11.53
N ALA A 40 4.28 -1.46 12.74
CA ALA A 40 3.36 -1.17 13.82
C ALA A 40 2.39 -0.04 13.42
N LYS A 41 2.90 1.04 12.82
CA LYS A 41 2.07 2.16 12.37
C LYS A 41 1.15 1.75 11.22
N GLY A 42 1.62 0.93 10.29
CA GLY A 42 0.79 0.37 9.23
C GLY A 42 -0.40 -0.41 9.77
N TYR A 43 -0.17 -1.35 10.71
CA TYR A 43 -1.27 -2.11 11.32
C TYR A 43 -2.20 -1.24 12.19
N ASP A 44 -1.70 -0.19 12.85
CA ASP A 44 -2.52 0.80 13.54
C ASP A 44 -3.48 1.50 12.57
N LEU A 45 -2.97 2.01 11.43
CA LEU A 45 -3.79 2.61 10.39
C LEU A 45 -4.82 1.64 9.82
N VAL A 46 -4.46 0.38 9.59
CA VAL A 46 -5.44 -0.64 9.16
C VAL A 46 -6.53 -0.86 10.20
N ARG A 47 -6.18 -0.94 11.48
CA ARG A 47 -7.17 -1.11 12.57
C ARG A 47 -8.11 0.09 12.67
N ARG A 48 -7.61 1.29 12.40
CA ARG A 48 -8.37 2.55 12.39
C ARG A 48 -9.15 2.78 11.09
N GLY A 49 -8.95 1.94 10.07
CA GLY A 49 -9.54 2.13 8.75
C GLY A 49 -8.94 3.31 7.97
N GLU A 50 -7.75 3.78 8.37
CA GLU A 50 -7.05 4.94 7.81
C GLU A 50 -5.84 4.54 6.95
N PHE A 51 -5.73 3.25 6.60
CA PHE A 51 -4.66 2.82 5.71
C PHE A 51 -4.91 3.37 4.30
N PRO A 52 -3.90 3.97 3.63
CA PRO A 52 -4.11 4.71 2.38
C PRO A 52 -4.55 3.82 1.20
N CYS A 53 -4.45 2.49 1.35
CA CYS A 53 -4.86 1.51 0.36
C CYS A 53 -6.05 0.68 0.82
N ARG A 54 -6.76 0.09 -0.15
CA ARG A 54 -7.75 -0.95 0.15
C ARG A 54 -7.11 -2.16 0.82
N VAL A 55 -7.67 -2.54 1.96
CA VAL A 55 -7.28 -3.72 2.74
C VAL A 55 -8.38 -4.77 2.65
N LEU A 56 -7.99 -6.00 2.37
CA LEU A 56 -8.83 -7.18 2.36
C LEU A 56 -8.50 -8.05 3.56
N ARG A 57 -9.53 -8.49 4.28
CA ARG A 57 -9.39 -9.49 5.33
C ARG A 57 -9.74 -10.87 4.76
N ILE A 58 -8.72 -11.70 4.56
CA ILE A 58 -8.85 -13.04 3.99
C ILE A 58 -8.57 -14.03 5.12
N GLY A 59 -9.64 -14.54 5.72
CA GLY A 59 -9.57 -15.37 6.93
C GLY A 59 -8.85 -14.64 8.08
N ARG A 60 -7.71 -15.20 8.52
CA ARG A 60 -6.87 -14.62 9.58
C ARG A 60 -5.84 -13.62 9.06
N SER A 61 -5.66 -13.53 7.74
CA SER A 61 -4.66 -12.66 7.13
C SER A 61 -5.27 -11.35 6.69
N THR A 62 -4.52 -10.27 6.95
CA THR A 62 -4.84 -8.94 6.45
C THR A 62 -3.93 -8.66 5.25
N ARG A 63 -4.53 -8.41 4.10
CA ARG A 63 -3.84 -8.25 2.80
C ARG A 63 -4.16 -6.89 2.21
N VAL A 64 -3.22 -6.28 1.51
CA VAL A 64 -3.41 -5.01 0.80
C VAL A 64 -3.57 -5.30 -0.68
N VAL A 65 -4.51 -4.63 -1.35
CA VAL A 65 -4.68 -4.77 -2.79
C VAL A 65 -3.50 -4.09 -3.50
N THR A 66 -2.78 -4.85 -4.33
CA THR A 66 -1.60 -4.34 -5.02
C THR A 66 -1.96 -3.19 -5.97
N ALA A 67 -3.08 -3.27 -6.67
CA ALA A 67 -3.55 -2.21 -7.56
C ALA A 67 -3.77 -0.88 -6.82
N SER A 68 -4.42 -0.93 -5.65
CA SER A 68 -4.60 0.24 -4.77
C SER A 68 -3.27 0.81 -4.31
N LEU A 69 -2.36 -0.04 -3.83
CA LEU A 69 -1.02 0.38 -3.42
C LEU A 69 -0.27 1.10 -4.54
N LEU A 70 -0.27 0.53 -5.73
CA LEU A 70 0.41 1.12 -6.88
C LEU A 70 -0.19 2.44 -7.30
N ARG A 71 -1.52 2.60 -7.20
CA ARG A 71 -2.17 3.87 -7.49
C ARG A 71 -1.72 4.94 -6.50
N VAL A 72 -1.76 4.67 -5.20
CA VAL A 72 -1.33 5.65 -4.18
C VAL A 72 0.14 6.03 -4.36
N LEU A 73 1.00 5.06 -4.67
CA LEU A 73 2.42 5.33 -4.92
C LEU A 73 2.67 6.16 -6.20
N ASP A 74 1.76 6.09 -7.18
CA ASP A 74 1.87 6.80 -8.47
C ASP A 74 1.22 8.19 -8.40
N SER A 75 0.02 8.31 -7.83
CA SER A 75 -0.75 9.55 -7.73
C SER A 75 -0.47 10.37 -6.47
N GLY A 76 0.14 9.79 -5.43
CA GLY A 76 0.29 10.40 -4.11
C GLY A 76 -1.02 10.52 -3.31
N GLU A 77 -2.17 10.46 -3.98
CA GLU A 77 -3.49 10.47 -3.36
C GLU A 77 -3.85 9.12 -2.71
N PRO A 78 -4.25 9.09 -1.43
CA PRO A 78 -4.78 7.87 -0.82
C PRO A 78 -6.09 7.47 -1.48
N GLU A 79 -6.25 6.19 -1.85
CA GLU A 79 -7.53 5.69 -2.40
C GLU A 79 -8.66 5.74 -1.35
N TYR A 80 -8.31 5.95 -0.09
CA TYR A 80 -9.25 6.20 1.00
C TYR A 80 -9.01 7.59 1.59
N SER A 81 -9.38 8.63 0.84
CA SER A 81 -9.68 9.93 1.42
C SER A 81 -11.06 9.85 2.08
N GLY A 82 -11.10 9.92 3.41
CA GLY A 82 -12.28 9.66 4.23
C GLY A 82 -13.45 10.62 3.96
N THR A 83 -14.31 10.28 2.99
CA THR A 83 -15.63 10.92 2.84
C THR A 83 -16.75 10.09 3.45
N HIS A 84 -16.55 9.48 4.63
CA HIS A 84 -17.71 8.96 5.38
C HIS A 84 -17.45 8.97 6.89
N ASN A 85 -17.19 10.16 7.41
CA ASN A 85 -17.87 10.57 8.62
C ASN A 85 -18.64 11.88 8.37
N THR A 86 -19.36 11.97 7.24
CA THR A 86 -20.50 12.88 7.16
C THR A 86 -21.61 12.27 7.99
N HIS A 87 -21.59 12.64 9.27
CA HIS A 87 -22.72 12.66 10.16
C HIS A 87 -23.83 13.56 9.55
N GLN A 88 -24.42 13.15 8.42
CA GLN A 88 -25.58 13.81 7.84
C GLN A 88 -26.81 13.14 8.47
N ALA A 89 -27.21 13.67 9.62
CA ALA A 89 -28.55 13.46 10.14
C ALA A 89 -29.56 14.09 9.16
N PRO A 90 -30.63 13.39 8.75
CA PRO A 90 -31.75 14.06 8.12
C PRO A 90 -32.50 14.87 9.19
N ALA A 91 -32.60 16.18 8.99
CA ALA A 91 -33.56 17.05 9.68
C ALA A 91 -34.56 17.57 8.64
#